data_AF-A0A927GEB0-F1
#
_entry.id   AF-A0A927GEB0-F1
#
_cell.length_a   1.000
_cell.length_b   1.000
_cell.length_c   1.000
_cell.angle_alpha   90.00
_cell.angle_beta   90.00
_cell.angle_gamma   90.00
#
_symmetry.space_group_name_H-M   'P 1'
#
loop_
_entity.id
_entity.type
_entity.pdbx_description
1 polymer ?
#
loop_
_entity_poly.entity_id
_entity_poly.type
_entity_poly.pdbx_seq_one_letter_code
_entity_poly.pdbx_strand_id
1 'polypeptide(L)' 'MMTGTQQPNSVQVSLMRLFDRPMLPDELDKVHQLLMDYYSELIAAEADEIIAQKGYTQADFDRVLNESQRTR' A
#
# COMPACT_ATOMS: atom_id res chain seq x y z
N MET A 1 25.73 5.85 -7.34
CA MET A 1 24.89 6.08 -8.53
C MET A 1 23.44 5.79 -8.17
N MET A 2 22.50 6.37 -8.93
CA MET A 2 21.03 6.26 -8.81
C MET A 2 20.34 7.37 -8.01
N THR A 3 19.92 8.42 -8.72
CA THR A 3 18.52 8.90 -8.64
C THR A 3 18.08 9.21 -10.08
N GLY A 4 17.51 8.22 -10.76
CA GLY A 4 16.74 8.52 -11.96
C GLY A 4 15.47 9.22 -11.50
N THR A 5 15.32 10.51 -11.78
CA THR A 5 14.05 11.20 -11.58
C THR A 5 13.05 10.62 -12.58
N GLN A 6 12.31 9.60 -12.12
CA GLN A 6 11.24 9.02 -12.91
C GLN A 6 10.22 10.13 -13.19
N GLN A 7 9.96 10.41 -14.46
CA GLN A 7 8.99 11.43 -14.82
C GLN A 7 7.63 11.06 -14.24
N PRO A 8 6.94 12.01 -13.58
CA PRO A 8 5.65 11.73 -12.99
C PRO A 8 4.65 11.35 -14.07
N ASN A 9 3.84 10.33 -13.80
CA ASN A 9 2.79 9.93 -14.71
C ASN A 9 1.65 10.97 -14.75
N SER A 10 0.73 10.83 -15.70
CA SER A 10 -0.36 11.79 -15.91
C SER A 10 -1.24 12.02 -14.67
N VAL A 11 -1.44 11.00 -13.84
CA VAL A 11 -2.20 11.09 -12.59
C VAL A 11 -1.44 11.90 -11.55
N GLN A 12 -0.13 11.63 -11.38
CA GLN A 12 0.73 12.37 -10.45
C GLN A 12 0.78 13.86 -10.81
N VAL A 13 0.93 14.19 -12.10
CA VAL A 13 0.88 15.59 -12.57
C VAL A 13 -0.49 16.23 -12.30
N SER A 14 -1.58 15.48 -12.48
CA SER A 14 -2.93 15.98 -12.23
C SER A 14 -3.19 16.22 -10.75
N LEU A 15 -2.70 15.35 -9.87
CA LEU A 15 -2.76 15.52 -8.42
C LEU A 15 -1.95 16.75 -7.98
N MET A 16 -0.74 16.92 -8.51
CA MET A 16 0.07 18.12 -8.22
C MET A 16 -0.66 19.41 -8.61
N ARG A 17 -1.33 19.44 -9.76
CA ARG A 17 -2.15 20.59 -10.20
C ARG A 17 -3.40 20.79 -9.35
N LEU A 18 -4.01 19.70 -8.87
CA LEU A 18 -5.16 19.77 -7.98
C LEU A 18 -4.79 20.40 -6.63
N PHE A 19 -3.61 20.05 -6.10
CA PHE A 19 -3.08 20.55 -4.83
C PHE A 19 -2.34 21.89 -4.93
N ASP A 20 -2.13 22.41 -6.15
CA ASP A 20 -1.59 23.75 -6.39
C ASP A 20 -2.55 24.86 -5.93
N ARG A 21 -3.81 24.49 -5.61
CA ARG A 21 -4.77 25.35 -4.92
C ARG A 21 -4.68 25.11 -3.41
N PRO A 22 -4.75 26.15 -2.56
CA PRO A 22 -4.83 25.95 -1.12
C PRO A 22 -6.07 25.12 -0.78
N MET A 23 -5.83 23.91 -0.26
CA MET A 23 -6.86 23.07 0.35
C MET A 23 -6.97 23.39 1.83
N LEU A 24 -8.19 23.24 2.37
CA LEU A 24 -8.36 23.23 3.82
C LEU A 24 -7.75 21.94 4.39
N PRO A 25 -7.23 21.96 5.64
CA PRO A 25 -6.65 20.76 6.26
C PRO A 25 -7.54 19.52 6.19
N ASP A 26 -8.84 19.67 6.45
CA ASP A 26 -9.82 18.58 6.40
C ASP A 26 -9.99 17.96 5.00
N GLU A 27 -9.74 18.72 3.94
CA GLU A 27 -9.81 18.22 2.56
C GLU A 27 -8.55 17.40 2.22
N LEU A 28 -7.39 17.86 2.69
CA LEU A 28 -6.13 17.14 2.54
C LEU A 28 -6.18 15.77 3.24
N ASP A 29 -6.71 15.73 4.46
CA ASP A 29 -6.84 14.48 5.23
C ASP A 29 -7.75 13.46 4.53
N LYS A 30 -8.85 13.92 3.93
CA LYS A 30 -9.74 13.04 3.14
C LYS A 30 -9.04 12.45 1.92
N VAL A 31 -8.20 13.25 1.25
CA VAL A 31 -7.45 12.77 0.08
C VAL A 31 -6.36 11.79 0.51
N HIS A 32 -5.67 12.04 1.62
CA HIS A 32 -4.73 11.08 2.19
C HIS A 32 -5.41 9.75 2.53
N GLN A 33 -6.56 9.79 3.19
CA GLN A 33 -7.30 8.59 3.53
C GLN A 33 -7.69 7.80 2.29
N LEU A 34 -8.24 8.47 1.25
CA LEU A 34 -8.61 7.83 -0.01
C LEU A 34 -7.42 7.13 -0.68
N LEU A 35 -6.24 7.78 -0.68
CA LEU A 35 -5.02 7.19 -1.23
C LEU A 35 -4.55 5.99 -0.41
N MET A 36 -4.56 6.10 0.93
CA MET A 36 -4.16 5.00 1.81
C MET A 36 -5.06 3.79 1.65
N ASP A 37 -6.38 3.99 1.58
CA ASP A 37 -7.35 2.91 1.39
C ASP A 37 -7.08 2.17 0.07
N TYR A 38 -6.90 2.91 -1.04
CA TYR A 38 -6.61 2.32 -2.34
C TYR A 38 -5.31 1.50 -2.35
N TYR A 39 -4.22 2.03 -1.78
CA TYR A 39 -2.95 1.29 -1.72
C TYR A 39 -3.02 0.10 -0.76
N SER A 40 -3.77 0.20 0.32
CA SER A 40 -3.99 -0.93 1.24
C SER A 40 -4.72 -2.08 0.53
N GLU A 41 -5.73 -1.78 -0.28
CA GLU A 41 -6.45 -2.79 -1.07
C GLU A 41 -5.54 -3.47 -2.10
N LEU A 42 -4.68 -2.71 -2.79
CA LEU A 42 -3.71 -3.27 -3.73
C LEU A 42 -2.74 -4.25 -3.06
N ILE A 43 -2.21 -3.87 -1.89
CA ILE A 43 -1.27 -4.71 -1.14
C ILE A 43 -1.97 -5.98 -0.65
N ALA A 44 -3.21 -5.86 -0.16
CA ALA A 44 -4.00 -7.02 0.27
C ALA A 44 -4.24 -7.99 -0.87
N ALA A 45 -4.62 -7.49 -2.06
CA ALA A 45 -4.85 -8.30 -3.24
C ALA A 45 -3.56 -9.01 -3.72
N GLU A 46 -2.42 -8.32 -3.72
CA GLU A 46 -1.13 -8.92 -4.06
C GLU A 46 -0.72 -10.00 -3.05
N ALA A 47 -0.96 -9.76 -1.75
CA ALA A 47 -0.72 -10.75 -0.72
C ALA A 47 -1.59 -12.00 -0.94
N ASP A 48 -2.87 -11.84 -1.20
CA ASP A 48 -3.79 -12.95 -1.49
C ASP A 48 -3.36 -13.75 -2.72
N GLU A 49 -2.89 -13.07 -3.77
CA GLU A 49 -2.35 -13.74 -4.96
C GLU A 49 -1.11 -14.57 -4.62
N ILE A 50 -0.17 -14.01 -3.85
CA ILE A 50 1.05 -14.72 -3.43
C ILE A 50 0.70 -15.94 -2.56
N ILE A 51 -0.28 -15.82 -1.66
CA ILE A 51 -0.76 -16.91 -0.82
C ILE A 51 -1.33 -18.03 -1.67
N ALA A 52 -2.17 -17.69 -2.65
CA ALA A 52 -2.76 -18.64 -3.58
C ALA A 52 -1.69 -19.33 -4.44
N GLN A 53 -0.72 -18.58 -4.98
CA GLN A 53 0.37 -19.11 -5.80
C GLN A 53 1.32 -20.02 -5.02
N LYS A 54 1.65 -19.67 -3.78
CA LYS A 54 2.54 -20.46 -2.91
C LYS A 54 1.83 -21.61 -2.22
N GLY A 55 0.50 -21.70 -2.35
CA GLY A 55 -0.32 -22.74 -1.73
C GLY A 55 -0.26 -22.72 -0.20
N TYR A 56 0.00 -21.56 0.40
CA TYR A 56 0.07 -21.47 1.86
C TYR A 56 -1.30 -21.80 2.46
N THR A 57 -1.30 -22.75 3.37
CA THR A 57 -2.51 -23.16 4.08
C THR A 57 -2.64 -22.42 5.39
N GLN A 58 -3.84 -22.38 5.97
CA GLN A 58 -4.05 -21.87 7.32
C GLN A 58 -3.09 -22.50 8.35
N ALA A 59 -2.78 -23.80 8.18
CA ALA A 59 -1.84 -24.51 9.04
C ALA A 59 -0.39 -24.02 8.90
N ASP A 60 0.02 -23.52 7.73
CA ASP A 60 1.34 -22.91 7.54
C ASP A 60 1.45 -21.58 8.27
N PHE A 61 0.39 -20.77 8.24
CA PHE A 61 0.31 -19.52 9.02
C PHE A 61 0.32 -19.80 10.53
N ASP A 62 -0.47 -20.78 10.97
CA ASP A 62 -0.54 -21.17 12.38
C ASP A 62 0.82 -21.70 12.87
N ARG A 63 1.57 -22.44 12.04
CA ARG A 63 2.94 -22.88 12.37
C ARG A 63 3.86 -21.70 12.59
N VAL A 64 3.91 -20.75 11.65
CA VAL A 64 4.80 -19.56 11.75
C VAL A 64 4.43 -18.69 12.96
N LEU A 65 3.13 -18.49 13.20
CA LEU A 65 2.64 -17.70 14.34
C LEU A 65 3.06 -18.34 15.67
N ASN A 66 2.88 -19.66 15.80
CA ASN A 66 3.25 -20.41 17.00
C ASN A 66 4.77 -20.50 17.20
N GLU A 67 5.57 -20.56 16.13
CA GLU A 67 7.04 -20.52 16.21
C GLU A 67 7.55 -19.14 16.66
N SER A 68 6.94 -18.06 16.16
CA SER A 68 7.30 -16.68 16.56
C SER A 68 6.94 -16.35 18.02
N GLN A 69 5.88 -16.97 18.56
CA GLN A 69 5.48 -16.79 19.96
C GLN A 69 6.33 -17.62 20.94
N ARG A 70 6.89 -18.75 20.49
CA ARG A 70 7.75 -19.62 21.32
C ARG A 70 9.19 -19.14 21.42
N THR A 71 9.59 -18.22 20.54
CA THR A 71 10.94 -17.63 20.50
C THR A 71 11.03 -16.30 21.23
N ARG A 72 9.97 -15.88 21.94
CA ARG A 72 9.87 -14.64 22.72
C ARG A 72 9.84 -14.89 24.21
#